data_AF-A0A449ACX9-F1
#
_entry.id   AF-A0A449ACX9-F1
#
_cell.length_a   1.000
_cell.length_b   1.000
_cell.length_c   1.000
_cell.angle_alpha   90.00
_cell.angle_beta   90.00
_cell.angle_gamma   90.00
#
_symmetry.space_group_name_H-M   'P 1'
#
loop_
_entity.id
_entity.type
_entity.pdbx_description
1 polymer ?
#
loop_
_entity_poly.entity_id
_entity_poly.type
_entity_poly.pdbx_seq_one_letter_code
_entity_poly.pdbx_strand_id
1 'polypeptide(L)'
;MNKIFINKLNPKLTLFLQLQGKKIISANNLINWFDNLYYERIRNLVWKIYWLYGKYNIEIDEIRNQLFMVFLEMLYQDLIEDIDNYEAWFWNTLKLKTQNYFNKLYNSQYKFESNLSYNQMNLHELNLKLKREYNIWNGTYQTIDDMKKYISPEEYEFLQNKINFKHTRLSTWKQKEMIQAIKNKLNSISFFN
;
A
#
# COMPACT_ATOMS: atom_id res chain seq x y z
N MET A 1 -10.40 -30.12 22.08
CA MET A 1 -9.20 -29.58 22.78
C MET A 1 -7.97 -30.30 22.26
N ASN A 2 -7.07 -29.60 21.56
CA ASN A 2 -5.83 -30.18 21.06
C ASN A 2 -4.92 -30.55 22.25
N LYS A 3 -4.78 -31.86 22.48
CA LYS A 3 -3.86 -32.43 23.47
C LYS A 3 -2.48 -32.53 22.83
N ILE A 4 -1.47 -32.00 23.50
CA ILE A 4 -0.07 -32.02 23.06
C ILE A 4 0.63 -33.13 23.83
N PHE A 5 1.22 -34.06 23.09
CA PHE A 5 1.97 -35.18 23.64
C PHE A 5 3.44 -34.78 23.78
N ILE A 6 3.93 -34.70 25.01
CA ILE A 6 5.27 -34.13 25.30
C ILE A 6 6.38 -35.04 24.77
N ASN A 7 6.16 -36.35 24.70
CA ASN A 7 7.09 -37.30 24.09
C ASN A 7 7.30 -37.11 22.58
N LYS A 8 6.41 -36.35 21.90
CA LYS A 8 6.56 -36.00 20.49
C LYS A 8 7.24 -34.65 20.28
N LEU A 9 7.46 -33.89 21.36
CA LEU A 9 8.14 -32.61 21.30
C LEU A 9 9.65 -32.82 21.29
N ASN A 10 10.35 -31.82 20.76
CA ASN A 10 11.80 -31.84 20.80
C ASN A 10 12.33 -31.91 22.25
N PRO A 11 13.37 -32.72 22.54
CA PRO A 11 13.97 -32.79 23.87
C PRO A 11 14.53 -31.45 24.38
N LYS A 12 15.21 -30.66 23.53
CA LYS A 12 15.72 -29.33 23.88
C LYS A 12 14.56 -28.36 24.21
N LEU A 13 13.46 -28.42 23.46
CA LEU A 13 12.23 -27.67 23.76
C LEU A 13 11.62 -28.09 25.11
N THR A 14 11.53 -29.40 25.35
CA THR A 14 10.99 -29.97 26.60
C THR A 14 11.83 -29.53 27.81
N LEU A 15 13.16 -29.52 27.68
CA LEU A 15 14.08 -29.02 28.69
C LEU A 15 13.91 -27.51 28.91
N PHE A 16 13.89 -26.74 27.82
CA PHE A 16 13.70 -25.30 27.83
C PHE A 16 12.41 -24.90 28.56
N LEU A 17 11.28 -25.53 28.21
CA LEU A 17 9.97 -25.26 28.82
C LEU A 17 9.78 -25.90 30.20
N GLN A 18 10.79 -26.61 30.73
CA GLN A 18 10.73 -27.30 32.02
C GLN A 18 9.54 -28.26 32.13
N LEU A 19 9.30 -29.04 31.07
CA LEU A 19 8.17 -29.97 30.97
C LEU A 19 8.53 -31.42 31.34
N GLN A 20 9.70 -31.64 31.97
CA GLN A 20 10.14 -32.97 32.36
C GLN A 20 9.11 -33.65 33.27
N GLY A 21 8.78 -34.90 32.98
CA GLY A 21 7.83 -35.71 33.77
C GLY A 21 6.34 -35.53 33.41
N LYS A 22 5.97 -34.56 32.58
CA LYS A 22 4.59 -34.46 32.07
C LYS A 22 4.41 -35.34 30.83
N LYS A 23 3.27 -36.04 30.72
CA LYS A 23 2.94 -36.88 29.54
C LYS A 23 2.16 -36.10 28.47
N ILE A 24 1.15 -35.35 28.89
CA ILE A 24 0.21 -34.64 28.02
C ILE A 24 -0.10 -33.27 28.63
N ILE A 25 -0.21 -32.25 27.79
CA ILE A 25 -0.64 -30.90 28.18
C ILE A 25 -1.62 -30.34 27.13
N SER A 26 -2.60 -29.53 27.54
CA SER A 26 -3.46 -28.82 26.58
C SER A 26 -2.73 -27.59 26.03
N ALA A 27 -3.08 -27.16 24.81
CA ALA A 27 -2.48 -25.96 24.22
C ALA A 27 -2.62 -24.72 25.13
N ASN A 28 -3.80 -24.47 25.69
CA ASN A 28 -4.03 -23.32 26.58
C ASN A 28 -3.18 -23.40 27.87
N ASN A 29 -3.09 -24.57 28.49
CA ASN A 29 -2.26 -24.73 29.68
C ASN A 29 -0.78 -24.56 29.35
N LEU A 30 -0.35 -24.96 28.15
CA LEU A 30 1.01 -24.77 27.68
C LEU A 30 1.32 -23.29 27.41
N ILE A 31 0.38 -22.55 26.80
CA ILE A 31 0.51 -21.10 26.62
C ILE A 31 0.63 -20.41 27.98
N ASN A 32 -0.28 -20.70 28.92
CA ASN A 32 -0.24 -20.13 30.27
C ASN A 32 1.08 -20.48 30.99
N TRP A 33 1.57 -21.71 30.80
CA TRP A 33 2.84 -22.15 31.36
C TRP A 33 4.01 -21.33 30.78
N PHE A 34 4.06 -21.20 29.46
CA PHE A 34 5.08 -20.42 28.76
C PHE A 34 5.03 -18.93 29.15
N ASP A 35 3.82 -18.36 29.22
CA ASP A 35 3.59 -16.98 29.61
C ASP A 35 4.07 -16.70 31.04
N ASN A 36 3.76 -17.59 31.99
CA ASN A 36 4.22 -17.45 33.36
C ASN A 36 5.75 -17.63 33.49
N LEU A 37 6.31 -18.61 32.78
CA LEU A 37 7.74 -18.93 32.86
C LEU A 37 8.61 -17.79 32.30
N TYR A 38 8.13 -17.10 31.26
CA TYR A 38 8.90 -16.08 30.54
C TYR A 38 8.22 -14.71 30.47
N TYR A 39 7.36 -14.40 31.45
CA TYR A 39 6.50 -13.22 31.48
C TYR A 39 7.23 -11.93 31.09
N GLU A 40 8.33 -11.60 31.77
CA GLU A 40 9.09 -10.38 31.52
C GLU A 40 9.68 -10.32 30.10
N ARG A 41 10.13 -11.46 29.59
CA ARG A 41 10.74 -11.52 28.25
C ARG A 41 9.68 -11.38 27.16
N ILE A 42 8.52 -12.02 27.35
CA ILE A 42 7.36 -11.89 26.45
C ILE A 42 6.86 -10.45 26.46
N ARG A 43 6.65 -9.87 27.64
CA ARG A 43 6.26 -8.46 27.81
C ARG A 43 7.22 -7.54 27.05
N ASN A 44 8.52 -7.69 27.26
CA ASN A 44 9.53 -6.88 26.56
C ASN A 44 9.50 -7.07 25.03
N LEU A 45 9.30 -8.30 24.55
CA LEU A 45 9.20 -8.57 23.11
C LEU A 45 7.94 -7.92 22.50
N VAL A 46 6.80 -8.05 23.16
CA VAL A 46 5.53 -7.45 22.76
C VAL A 46 5.68 -5.92 22.68
N TRP A 47 6.23 -5.29 23.71
CA TRP A 47 6.46 -3.85 23.71
C TRP A 47 7.41 -3.41 22.59
N LYS A 48 8.49 -4.15 22.32
CA LYS A 48 9.40 -3.83 21.20
C LYS A 48 8.69 -3.88 19.86
N ILE A 49 7.85 -4.89 19.64
CA ILE A 49 7.06 -5.01 18.41
C ILE A 49 6.05 -3.86 18.35
N TYR A 50 5.34 -3.57 19.44
CA TYR A 50 4.40 -2.47 19.54
C TYR A 50 5.06 -1.13 19.17
N TRP A 51 6.24 -0.81 19.73
CA TRP A 51 6.97 0.41 19.41
C TRP A 51 7.40 0.51 17.94
N LEU A 52 7.75 -0.61 17.30
CA LEU A 52 8.10 -0.63 15.88
C LEU A 52 6.91 -0.26 14.98
N TYR A 53 5.70 -0.64 15.40
CA TYR A 53 4.47 -0.42 14.65
C TYR A 53 3.54 0.62 15.31
N GLY A 54 4.01 1.40 16.30
CA GLY A 54 3.18 2.25 17.16
C GLY A 54 2.47 3.41 16.45
N LYS A 55 2.69 3.58 15.14
CA LYS A 55 1.92 4.47 14.27
C LYS A 55 0.63 3.84 13.73
N TYR A 56 0.49 2.53 13.88
CA TYR A 56 -0.65 1.74 13.43
C TYR A 56 -1.46 1.35 14.65
N ASN A 57 -2.79 1.36 14.55
CA ASN A 57 -3.73 1.04 15.64
C ASN A 57 -3.70 -0.46 16.00
N ILE A 58 -2.52 -1.04 16.14
CA ILE A 58 -2.31 -2.43 16.55
C ILE A 58 -2.35 -2.47 18.07
N GLU A 59 -3.20 -3.33 18.61
CA GLU A 59 -3.34 -3.51 20.05
C GLU A 59 -2.23 -4.43 20.59
N ILE A 60 -1.79 -4.15 21.83
CA ILE A 60 -0.79 -4.96 22.54
C ILE A 60 -1.23 -6.42 22.65
N ASP A 61 -2.53 -6.65 22.88
CA ASP A 61 -3.10 -8.00 22.99
C ASP A 61 -3.07 -8.75 21.66
N GLU A 62 -3.23 -8.06 20.53
CA GLU A 62 -3.09 -8.68 19.20
C GLU A 62 -1.66 -9.20 18.98
N ILE A 63 -0.66 -8.39 19.34
CA ILE A 63 0.76 -8.77 19.28
C ILE A 63 1.03 -9.99 20.17
N ARG A 64 0.48 -9.98 21.38
CA ARG A 64 0.65 -11.07 22.35
C ARG A 64 -0.01 -12.37 21.87
N ASN A 65 -1.23 -12.29 21.34
CA ASN A 65 -1.94 -13.44 20.77
C ASN A 65 -1.17 -14.02 19.58
N GLN A 66 -0.66 -13.17 18.68
CA GLN A 66 0.14 -13.62 17.55
C GLN A 66 1.43 -14.30 17.99
N LEU A 67 2.11 -13.77 19.02
CA LEU A 67 3.29 -14.39 19.60
C LEU A 67 2.98 -15.81 20.12
N PHE A 68 1.85 -16.00 20.82
CA PHE A 68 1.44 -17.32 21.29
C PHE A 68 1.07 -18.28 20.18
N MET A 69 0.46 -17.80 19.10
CA MET A 69 0.20 -18.60 17.91
C MET A 69 1.50 -19.10 17.29
N VAL A 70 2.49 -18.21 17.10
CA VAL A 70 3.82 -18.58 16.59
C VAL A 70 4.52 -19.56 17.53
N PHE A 71 4.41 -19.38 18.85
CA PHE A 71 4.93 -20.34 19.82
C PHE A 71 4.35 -21.74 19.62
N LEU A 72 3.03 -21.86 19.44
CA LEU A 72 2.38 -23.16 19.19
C LEU A 72 2.83 -23.78 17.87
N GLU A 73 3.01 -22.98 16.82
CA GLU A 73 3.54 -23.46 15.53
C GLU A 73 4.96 -24.02 15.67
N MET A 74 5.80 -23.38 16.49
CA MET A 74 7.17 -23.81 16.73
C MET A 74 7.27 -25.16 17.46
N LEU A 75 6.23 -25.60 18.17
CA LEU A 75 6.22 -26.89 18.88
C LEU A 75 6.38 -28.10 17.94
N TYR A 76 5.91 -27.96 16.70
CA TYR A 76 5.86 -29.04 15.71
C TYR A 76 6.89 -28.86 14.59
N GLN A 77 7.81 -27.90 14.72
CA GLN A 77 8.89 -27.78 13.75
C GLN A 77 9.93 -28.87 14.00
N ASP A 78 10.27 -29.58 12.94
CA ASP A 78 11.42 -30.49 12.94
C ASP A 78 12.66 -29.70 13.30
N LEU A 79 13.40 -30.20 14.29
CA LEU A 79 14.58 -29.51 14.76
C LEU A 79 15.73 -29.69 13.77
N ILE A 80 16.50 -28.63 13.59
CA ILE A 80 17.84 -28.71 13.03
C ILE A 80 18.72 -29.31 14.15
N GLU A 81 19.32 -30.47 13.92
CA GLU A 81 19.96 -31.28 14.98
C GLU A 81 21.11 -30.52 15.72
N ASP A 82 21.76 -29.57 15.05
CA ASP A 82 22.95 -28.85 15.56
C ASP A 82 22.70 -27.40 15.99
N ILE A 83 21.82 -27.19 16.98
CA ILE A 83 21.69 -25.88 17.64
C ILE A 83 22.37 -25.91 19.01
N ASP A 84 23.54 -25.28 19.11
CA ASP A 84 24.32 -25.14 20.36
C ASP A 84 23.59 -24.27 21.40
N ASN A 85 23.04 -23.13 20.97
CA ASN A 85 22.28 -22.23 21.84
C ASN A 85 20.79 -22.24 21.47
N TYR A 86 20.09 -23.26 21.96
CA TYR A 86 18.66 -23.47 21.69
C TYR A 86 17.82 -22.27 22.13
N GLU A 87 18.10 -21.69 23.29
CA GLU A 87 17.36 -20.55 23.82
C GLU A 87 17.49 -19.32 22.89
N ALA A 88 18.70 -18.96 22.49
CA ALA A 88 18.91 -17.84 21.57
C ALA A 88 18.21 -18.07 20.23
N TRP A 89 18.33 -19.28 19.68
CA TRP A 89 17.62 -19.66 18.46
C TRP A 89 16.11 -19.53 18.60
N PHE A 90 15.55 -20.05 19.70
CA PHE A 90 14.11 -20.05 19.95
C PHE A 90 13.58 -18.62 20.00
N TRP A 91 14.21 -17.75 20.80
CA TRP A 91 13.76 -16.36 20.93
C TRP A 91 13.93 -15.55 19.65
N ASN A 92 15.01 -15.76 18.90
CA ASN A 92 15.20 -15.11 17.61
C ASN A 92 14.15 -15.57 16.60
N THR A 93 13.87 -16.88 16.54
CA THR A 93 12.87 -17.44 15.63
C THR A 93 11.46 -16.93 15.97
N LEU A 94 11.09 -16.95 17.26
CA LEU A 94 9.83 -16.44 17.76
C LEU A 94 9.65 -14.95 17.40
N LYS A 95 10.67 -14.13 17.68
CA LYS A 95 10.69 -12.71 17.32
C LYS A 95 10.50 -12.50 15.82
N LEU A 96 11.32 -13.16 15.00
CA LEU A 96 11.31 -12.95 13.54
C LEU A 96 9.99 -13.39 12.91
N LYS A 97 9.45 -14.54 13.31
CA LYS A 97 8.15 -15.02 12.80
C LYS A 97 7.00 -14.10 13.21
N THR A 98 6.97 -13.68 14.48
CA THR A 98 5.96 -12.72 14.98
C THR A 98 6.06 -11.39 14.24
N GLN A 99 7.27 -10.85 14.08
CA GLN A 99 7.49 -9.60 13.36
C GLN A 99 7.12 -9.72 11.87
N ASN A 100 7.41 -10.85 11.23
CA ASN A 100 7.08 -11.10 9.83
C ASN A 100 5.57 -11.12 9.56
N TYR A 101 4.76 -11.60 10.52
CA TYR A 101 3.31 -11.50 10.43
C TYR A 101 2.86 -10.04 10.31
N PHE A 102 3.31 -9.18 11.24
CA PHE A 102 2.95 -7.76 11.23
C PHE A 102 3.54 -7.01 10.03
N ASN A 103 4.75 -7.35 9.56
CA ASN A 103 5.30 -6.82 8.32
C ASN A 103 4.41 -7.13 7.10
N LYS A 104 3.91 -8.37 6.99
CA LYS A 104 3.01 -8.76 5.90
C LYS A 104 1.69 -8.01 5.97
N LEU A 105 1.11 -7.94 7.16
CA LEU A 105 -0.13 -7.21 7.41
C LEU A 105 0.02 -5.73 7.03
N TYR A 106 1.10 -5.10 7.49
CA TYR A 106 1.43 -3.71 7.16
C TYR A 106 1.59 -3.48 5.66
N ASN A 107 2.36 -4.33 4.97
CA ASN A 107 2.55 -4.22 3.53
C ASN A 107 1.24 -4.42 2.75
N SER A 108 0.32 -5.25 3.25
CA SER A 108 -0.99 -5.43 2.64
C SER A 108 -1.90 -4.21 2.84
N GLN A 109 -1.87 -3.60 4.03
CA GLN A 109 -2.62 -2.37 4.30
C GLN A 109 -2.11 -1.20 3.46
N TYR A 110 -0.79 -1.03 3.36
CA TYR A 110 -0.18 -0.02 2.51
C TYR A 110 -0.60 -0.18 1.04
N LYS A 111 -0.60 -1.42 0.52
CA LYS A 111 -1.07 -1.72 -0.84
C LYS A 111 -2.55 -1.36 -1.03
N PHE A 112 -3.38 -1.60 -0.03
CA PHE A 112 -4.80 -1.24 -0.08
C PHE A 112 -4.98 0.28 -0.12
N GLU A 113 -4.32 1.02 0.76
CA GLU A 113 -4.36 2.48 0.82
C GLU A 113 -3.83 3.12 -0.48
N SER A 114 -2.73 2.58 -1.03
CA SER A 114 -2.19 3.04 -2.32
C SER A 114 -3.17 2.80 -3.47
N ASN A 115 -3.83 1.64 -3.49
CA ASN A 115 -4.82 1.31 -4.53
C ASN A 115 -6.06 2.21 -4.42
N LEU A 116 -6.55 2.50 -3.21
CA LEU A 116 -7.64 3.45 -3.00
C LEU A 116 -7.26 4.85 -3.47
N SER A 117 -6.08 5.34 -3.09
CA SER A 117 -5.59 6.66 -3.49
C SER A 117 -5.46 6.77 -5.02
N TYR A 118 -4.89 5.75 -5.65
CA TYR A 118 -4.77 5.67 -7.11
C TYR A 118 -6.16 5.67 -7.80
N ASN A 119 -7.11 4.90 -7.28
CA ASN A 119 -8.47 4.86 -7.81
C ASN A 119 -9.20 6.21 -7.65
N GLN A 120 -9.03 6.89 -6.51
CA GLN A 120 -9.56 8.24 -6.30
C GLN A 120 -8.97 9.26 -7.27
N MET A 121 -7.66 9.19 -7.52
CA MET A 121 -6.98 10.05 -8.48
C MET A 121 -7.51 9.82 -9.90
N ASN A 122 -7.68 8.56 -10.32
CA ASN A 122 -8.25 8.22 -11.62
C ASN A 122 -9.70 8.71 -11.79
N LEU A 123 -10.53 8.58 -10.74
CA LEU A 123 -11.90 9.11 -10.75
C LEU A 123 -11.93 10.63 -10.87
N HIS A 124 -11.00 11.32 -10.19
CA HIS A 124 -10.85 12.77 -10.31
C HIS A 124 -10.45 13.18 -11.74
N GLU A 125 -9.46 12.51 -12.34
CA GLU A 125 -9.06 12.75 -13.73
C GLU A 125 -10.18 12.48 -14.73
N LEU A 126 -10.94 11.39 -14.54
CA LEU A 126 -12.10 11.07 -15.37
C LEU A 126 -13.18 12.16 -15.25
N ASN A 127 -13.47 12.63 -14.03
CA ASN A 127 -14.42 13.70 -13.79
C ASN A 127 -13.96 15.03 -14.44
N LEU A 128 -12.66 15.34 -14.39
CA LEU A 128 -12.09 16.49 -15.10
C LEU A 128 -12.21 16.37 -16.63
N LYS A 129 -12.00 15.17 -17.20
CA LYS A 129 -12.21 14.92 -18.63
C LYS A 129 -13.68 15.08 -19.02
N LEU A 130 -14.58 14.45 -18.27
CA LEU A 130 -16.02 14.56 -18.48
C LEU A 130 -16.51 16.01 -18.36
N LYS A 131 -16.07 16.78 -17.36
CA LYS A 131 -16.42 18.20 -17.25
C LYS A 131 -15.94 19.02 -18.44
N ARG A 132 -14.75 18.73 -18.99
CA ARG A 132 -14.29 19.37 -20.23
C ARG A 132 -15.18 19.02 -21.41
N GLU A 133 -15.53 17.74 -21.57
CA GLU A 133 -16.40 17.27 -22.66
C GLU A 133 -17.84 17.80 -22.54
N TYR A 134 -18.42 17.82 -21.34
CA TYR A 134 -19.75 18.40 -21.10
C TYR A 134 -19.77 19.93 -21.30
N ASN A 135 -18.71 20.65 -20.93
CA ASN A 135 -18.59 22.07 -21.24
C ASN A 135 -18.43 22.32 -22.75
N ILE A 136 -17.87 21.38 -23.51
CA ILE A 136 -17.82 21.42 -24.98
C ILE A 136 -19.20 21.15 -25.58
N TRP A 137 -20.02 20.29 -24.97
CA TRP A 137 -21.33 19.90 -25.50
C TRP A 137 -22.43 20.97 -25.34
N ASN A 138 -22.33 21.83 -24.32
CA ASN A 138 -23.29 22.92 -24.07
C ASN A 138 -22.88 24.26 -24.71
N GLY A 139 -21.73 24.33 -25.38
CA GLY A 139 -21.32 25.51 -26.14
C GLY A 139 -21.94 25.51 -27.54
N THR A 140 -22.34 26.68 -28.04
CA THR A 140 -22.62 26.84 -29.48
C THR A 140 -21.36 26.44 -30.25
N TYR A 141 -21.46 25.39 -31.08
CA TYR A 141 -20.36 24.94 -31.94
C TYR A 141 -19.99 26.07 -32.91
N GLN A 142 -19.00 26.88 -32.55
CA GLN A 142 -18.38 27.84 -33.46
C GLN A 142 -17.42 27.07 -34.36
N THR A 143 -17.70 27.07 -35.66
CA THR A 143 -16.85 26.49 -36.69
C THR A 143 -15.62 27.38 -36.91
N ILE A 144 -14.54 26.83 -37.48
CA ILE A 144 -13.37 27.63 -37.88
C ILE A 144 -13.79 28.72 -38.88
N ASP A 145 -14.82 28.44 -39.70
CA ASP A 145 -15.35 29.38 -40.68
C ASP A 145 -16.01 30.59 -40.01
N ASP A 146 -16.63 30.40 -38.85
CA ASP A 146 -17.16 31.51 -38.03
C ASP A 146 -16.04 32.43 -37.51
N MET A 147 -14.82 31.88 -37.35
CA MET A 147 -13.64 32.61 -36.90
C MET A 147 -12.92 33.34 -38.04
N LYS A 148 -13.20 33.02 -39.31
CA LYS A 148 -12.51 33.56 -40.49
C LYS A 148 -12.59 35.08 -40.61
N LYS A 149 -13.66 35.69 -40.10
CA LYS A 149 -13.86 37.15 -40.06
C LYS A 149 -12.95 37.88 -39.05
N TYR A 150 -12.32 37.15 -38.14
CA TYR A 150 -11.59 37.73 -37.00
C TYR A 150 -10.09 37.43 -37.02
N ILE A 151 -9.67 36.47 -37.84
CA ILE A 151 -8.28 36.05 -37.95
C ILE A 151 -7.78 36.28 -39.37
N SER A 152 -6.47 36.45 -39.52
CA SER A 152 -5.84 36.61 -40.82
C SER A 152 -5.89 35.31 -41.65
N PRO A 153 -5.76 35.38 -42.98
CA PRO A 153 -5.70 34.20 -43.84
C PRO A 153 -4.60 33.20 -43.43
N GLU A 154 -3.45 33.71 -42.99
CA GLU A 154 -2.31 32.90 -42.54
C GLU A 154 -2.61 32.16 -41.21
N GLU A 155 -3.29 32.82 -40.28
CA GLU A 155 -3.77 32.21 -39.03
C GLU A 155 -4.86 31.17 -39.30
N TYR A 156 -5.76 31.45 -40.24
CA TYR A 156 -6.80 30.51 -40.67
C TYR A 156 -6.18 29.25 -41.31
N GLU A 157 -5.22 29.42 -42.22
CA GLU A 157 -4.49 28.31 -42.84
C GLU A 157 -3.72 27.49 -41.79
N PHE A 158 -3.10 28.16 -40.81
CA PHE A 158 -2.43 27.51 -39.68
C PHE A 158 -3.40 26.65 -38.85
N LEU A 159 -4.59 27.17 -38.51
CA LEU A 159 -5.60 26.41 -37.76
C LEU A 159 -6.17 25.23 -38.57
N GLN A 160 -6.43 25.44 -39.87
CA GLN A 160 -6.87 24.38 -40.78
C GLN A 160 -5.84 23.25 -40.88
N ASN A 161 -4.55 23.60 -40.95
CA ASN A 161 -3.49 22.60 -40.94
C ASN A 161 -3.43 21.84 -39.60
N LYS A 162 -3.62 22.51 -38.46
CA LYS A 162 -3.66 21.85 -37.14
C LYS A 162 -4.85 20.89 -36.99
N ILE A 163 -6.04 21.30 -37.44
CA ILE A 163 -7.27 20.52 -37.30
C ILE A 163 -7.26 19.29 -38.23
N ASN A 164 -6.67 19.42 -39.41
CA ASN A 164 -6.48 18.31 -40.36
C ASN A 164 -5.17 17.53 -40.15
N PHE A 165 -4.48 17.72 -39.02
CA PHE A 165 -3.22 17.05 -38.67
C PHE A 165 -2.11 17.17 -39.75
N LYS A 166 -2.09 18.27 -40.50
CA LYS A 166 -1.07 18.56 -41.52
C LYS A 166 0.12 19.30 -40.90
N HIS A 167 1.33 18.95 -41.33
CA HIS A 167 2.54 19.63 -40.90
C HIS A 167 2.58 21.07 -41.42
N THR A 168 2.77 22.03 -40.51
CA THR A 168 2.93 23.44 -40.83
C THR A 168 4.40 23.74 -41.12
N ARG A 169 4.70 24.57 -42.13
CA ARG A 169 6.07 25.03 -42.43
C ARG A 169 6.60 26.11 -41.46
N LEU A 170 5.93 26.31 -40.32
CA LEU A 170 6.23 27.32 -39.33
C LEU A 170 7.08 26.75 -38.19
N SER A 171 8.03 27.55 -37.69
CA SER A 171 8.82 27.19 -36.50
C SER A 171 7.94 27.08 -35.26
N THR A 172 8.35 26.28 -34.28
CA THR A 172 7.62 26.10 -33.01
C THR A 172 7.36 27.43 -32.29
N TRP A 173 8.31 28.36 -32.36
CA TRP A 173 8.17 29.70 -31.80
C TRP A 173 7.06 30.49 -32.51
N LYS A 174 7.07 30.51 -33.85
CA LYS A 174 6.04 31.21 -34.63
C LYS A 174 4.65 30.61 -34.44
N GLN A 175 4.56 29.29 -34.30
CA GLN A 175 3.30 28.62 -33.96
C GLN A 175 2.76 29.07 -32.60
N LYS A 176 3.62 29.20 -31.57
CA LYS A 176 3.20 29.71 -30.25
C LYS A 176 2.74 31.15 -30.31
N GLU A 177 3.45 31.99 -31.05
CA GLU A 177 3.10 33.39 -31.28
C GLU A 177 1.73 33.51 -31.96
N MET A 178 1.50 32.74 -33.03
CA MET A 178 0.21 32.74 -33.75
C MET A 178 -0.94 32.25 -32.88
N ILE A 179 -0.74 31.19 -32.09
CA ILE A 179 -1.76 30.72 -31.13
C ILE A 179 -2.12 31.83 -30.14
N GLN A 180 -1.14 32.57 -29.63
CA GLN A 180 -1.39 33.65 -28.68
C GLN A 180 -2.12 34.83 -29.34
N ALA A 181 -1.73 35.19 -30.57
CA ALA A 181 -2.38 36.24 -31.35
C ALA A 181 -3.85 35.90 -31.64
N ILE A 182 -4.14 34.66 -32.04
CA ILE A 182 -5.50 34.15 -32.27
C ILE A 182 -6.32 34.21 -30.97
N LYS A 183 -5.76 33.75 -29.85
CA LYS A 183 -6.43 33.81 -28.54
C LYS A 183 -6.78 35.24 -28.14
N ASN A 184 -5.86 36.19 -28.31
CA ASN A 184 -6.10 37.59 -27.98
C ASN A 184 -7.22 38.19 -28.85
N LYS A 185 -7.23 37.87 -30.15
CA LYS A 185 -8.29 38.30 -31.08
C LYS A 185 -9.65 37.73 -30.69
N LEU A 186 -9.74 36.43 -30.41
CA LEU A 186 -10.99 35.78 -30.00
C LEU A 186 -11.49 36.27 -28.64
N ASN A 187 -10.60 36.46 -27.67
CA ASN A 187 -10.96 37.01 -26.36
C ASN A 187 -11.50 38.44 -26.47
N SER A 188 -10.96 39.26 -27.37
CA SER A 188 -11.47 40.62 -27.59
C SER A 188 -12.93 40.64 -28.07
N ILE A 189 -13.39 39.57 -28.73
CA ILE A 189 -14.76 39.44 -29.25
C ILE A 189 -15.72 38.94 -28.17
N SER A 190 -15.27 38.08 -27.25
CA SER A 190 -16.07 37.65 -26.10
C SER A 190 -16.36 38.77 -25.07
N PHE A 191 -15.74 39.95 -25.21
CA PHE A 191 -16.07 41.14 -24.42
C PHE A 191 -17.17 42.02 -25.03
N PHE A 192 -17.58 41.78 -26.29
CA PHE A 192 -18.60 42.57 -27.00
C PHE A 192 -19.90 41.80 -27.29
N ASN A 193 -20.00 40.54 -26.84
CA ASN A 193 -21.22 39.73 -26.82
C ASN A 193 -21.61 39.44 -25.37
#